data_AF-A0A183B6U6-F1
#
_entry.id   AF-A0A183B6U6-F1
#
_cell.length_a   1.000
_cell.length_b   1.000
_cell.length_c   1.000
_cell.angle_alpha   90.00
_cell.angle_beta   90.00
_cell.angle_gamma   90.00
#
_symmetry.space_group_name_H-M   'P 1'
#
loop_
_entity.id
_entity.type
_entity.pdbx_description
1 polymer ?
#
loop_
_entity_poly.entity_id
_entity_poly.type
_entity_poly.pdbx_seq_one_letter_code
_entity_poly.pdbx_strand_id
1 'polypeptide(L)'
;MLQTPAQFGVIKKCILDVHQKQIKTLDDQMSVVRDLCEAIESLFRLGLTNRSRTRDYYSWMEDLMKKLKQEKSFIHPDFSAALKSVRKNNSLCNIQGKGRQMIRYLLQRGRLDFPIHYMQNHPQFAEKFYQHPTESVLAHEILVQIFGSLISELCRMTF
;
A
#
# COMPACT_ATOMS: atom_id res chain seq x y z
N MET A 1 -2.06 -10.37 -23.57
CA MET A 1 -1.03 -9.32 -23.34
C MET A 1 -1.29 -8.74 -21.95
N LEU A 2 -0.31 -8.76 -21.05
CA LEU A 2 -0.48 -8.23 -19.69
C LEU A 2 -0.65 -6.71 -19.75
N GLN A 3 -1.83 -6.19 -19.43
CA GLN A 3 -2.06 -4.75 -19.37
C GLN A 3 -1.57 -4.22 -18.02
N THR A 4 -0.53 -3.39 -18.03
CA THR A 4 -0.01 -2.78 -16.80
C THR A 4 -0.88 -1.58 -16.40
N PRO A 5 -1.23 -1.43 -15.11
CA PRO A 5 -2.00 -0.27 -14.66
C PRO A 5 -1.25 1.05 -14.87
N ALA A 6 -1.95 2.09 -15.30
CA ALA A 6 -1.36 3.42 -15.53
C ALA A 6 -0.69 4.01 -14.27
N GLN A 7 -1.15 3.60 -13.09
CA GLN A 7 -0.61 4.00 -11.78
C GLN A 7 0.86 3.61 -11.59
N PHE A 8 1.32 2.53 -12.25
CA PHE A 8 2.76 2.20 -12.24
C PHE A 8 3.58 3.29 -12.91
N GLY A 9 3.06 3.94 -13.94
CA GLY A 9 3.68 5.10 -14.59
C GLY A 9 3.83 6.29 -13.64
N VAL A 10 2.80 6.57 -12.83
CA VAL A 10 2.85 7.65 -11.81
C VAL A 10 3.92 7.37 -10.76
N ILE A 11 3.94 6.15 -10.21
CA ILE A 11 4.95 5.75 -9.22
C ILE A 11 6.36 5.83 -9.81
N LYS A 12 6.56 5.27 -11.01
CA LYS A 12 7.87 5.29 -11.69
C LYS A 12 8.32 6.72 -11.97
N LYS A 13 7.43 7.60 -12.40
CA LYS A 13 7.74 9.02 -12.63
C LYS A 13 8.17 9.71 -11.33
N CYS A 14 7.46 9.48 -10.22
CA CYS A 14 7.88 10.00 -8.92
C CYS A 14 9.30 9.56 -8.55
N ILE A 15 9.60 8.26 -8.72
CA ILE A 15 10.93 7.71 -8.43
C ILE A 15 12.01 8.38 -9.29
N LEU A 16 11.77 8.49 -10.60
CA LEU A 16 12.71 9.13 -11.53
C LEU A 16 12.91 10.60 -11.21
N ASP A 17 11.85 11.34 -10.89
CA ASP A 17 11.91 12.75 -10.53
C ASP A 17 12.76 12.96 -9.27
N VAL A 18 12.61 12.11 -8.25
CA VAL A 18 13.43 12.17 -7.04
C VAL A 18 14.92 12.04 -7.36
N HIS A 19 15.28 11.04 -8.15
CA HIS A 19 16.66 10.77 -8.53
C HIS A 19 17.25 11.84 -9.46
N GLN A 20 16.51 12.28 -10.48
CA GLN A 20 16.99 13.24 -11.46
C GLN A 20 17.08 14.66 -10.91
N LYS A 21 16.10 15.07 -10.10
CA LYS A 21 16.03 16.42 -9.51
C LYS A 21 16.74 16.49 -8.15
N GLN A 22 17.33 15.38 -7.68
CA GLN A 22 18.04 15.30 -6.40
C GLN A 22 17.17 15.77 -5.23
N ILE A 23 15.88 15.38 -5.25
CA ILE A 23 14.93 15.74 -4.20
C ILE A 23 15.33 15.00 -2.93
N LYS A 24 15.69 15.76 -1.89
CA LYS A 24 16.15 15.19 -0.61
C LYS A 24 15.02 14.64 0.24
N THR A 25 13.85 15.29 0.20
CA THR A 25 12.70 14.95 1.03
C THR A 25 11.42 15.24 0.27
N LEU A 26 10.49 14.29 0.31
CA LEU A 26 9.17 14.38 -0.31
C LEU A 26 8.14 14.79 0.73
N ASP A 27 7.58 15.99 0.62
CA ASP A 27 6.59 16.48 1.59
C ASP A 27 5.18 16.68 0.99
N ASP A 28 4.24 16.97 1.88
CA ASP A 28 2.82 17.10 1.56
C ASP A 28 2.47 18.31 0.69
N GLN A 29 3.37 19.29 0.55
CA GLN A 29 3.17 20.45 -0.33
C GLN A 29 3.46 20.12 -1.80
N MET A 30 4.19 19.02 -2.04
CA MET A 30 4.53 18.58 -3.38
C MET A 30 3.36 17.83 -4.02
N SER A 31 2.86 18.32 -5.16
CA SER A 31 1.77 17.65 -5.89
C SER A 31 2.10 16.20 -6.25
N VAL A 32 3.38 15.90 -6.52
CA VAL A 32 3.85 14.54 -6.82
C VAL A 32 3.57 13.55 -5.68
N VAL A 33 3.61 14.00 -4.42
CA VAL A 33 3.34 13.13 -3.25
C VAL A 33 1.86 12.80 -3.15
N ARG A 34 0.98 13.77 -3.44
CA ARG A 34 -0.46 13.52 -3.55
C ARG A 34 -0.75 12.52 -4.66
N ASP A 35 -0.25 12.77 -5.86
CA ASP A 35 -0.48 11.92 -7.04
C ASP A 35 0.06 10.50 -6.81
N LEU A 36 1.21 10.38 -6.13
CA LEU A 36 1.77 9.10 -5.70
C LEU A 36 0.84 8.35 -4.73
N CYS A 37 0.37 9.03 -3.67
CA CYS A 37 -0.52 8.41 -2.68
C CYS A 37 -1.84 7.95 -3.30
N GLU A 38 -2.40 8.75 -4.22
CA GLU A 38 -3.62 8.42 -4.96
C GLU A 38 -3.41 7.24 -5.92
N ALA A 39 -2.26 7.15 -6.58
CA ALA A 39 -1.90 6.02 -7.43
C ALA A 39 -1.79 4.72 -6.61
N ILE A 40 -1.15 4.77 -5.45
CA ILE A 40 -1.04 3.62 -4.53
C ILE A 40 -2.43 3.21 -4.01
N GLU A 41 -3.24 4.17 -3.55
CA GLU A 41 -4.62 3.91 -3.11
C GLU A 41 -5.44 3.24 -4.23
N SER A 42 -5.32 3.74 -5.46
CA SER A 42 -6.04 3.18 -6.62
C SER A 42 -5.63 1.73 -6.88
N LEU A 43 -4.34 1.40 -6.78
CA LEU A 43 -3.84 0.04 -6.93
C LEU A 43 -4.32 -0.89 -5.82
N PHE A 44 -4.37 -0.42 -4.57
CA PHE A 44 -4.92 -1.19 -3.45
C PHE A 44 -6.42 -1.46 -3.58
N ARG A 45 -7.16 -0.58 -4.27
CA ARG A 45 -8.61 -0.71 -4.49
C ARG A 45 -8.99 -1.45 -5.77
N LEU A 46 -8.04 -1.64 -6.68
CA LEU A 46 -8.27 -2.31 -7.96
C LEU A 46 -8.69 -3.77 -7.73
N GLY A 47 -9.86 -4.16 -8.22
CA GLY A 47 -10.43 -5.50 -8.03
C GLY A 47 -10.90 -5.83 -6.61
N LEU A 48 -10.90 -4.86 -5.68
CA LEU A 48 -11.24 -5.08 -4.26
C LEU A 48 -12.73 -5.40 -4.10
N THR A 49 -13.04 -6.50 -3.44
CA THR A 49 -14.41 -6.97 -3.20
C THR A 49 -15.06 -6.34 -1.99
N ASN A 50 -16.40 -6.39 -1.95
CA ASN A 50 -17.19 -6.09 -0.75
C ASN A 50 -16.89 -4.71 -0.14
N ARG A 51 -16.60 -3.73 -1.00
CA ARG A 51 -16.37 -2.34 -0.58
C ARG A 51 -17.65 -1.78 0.01
N SER A 52 -17.55 -1.25 1.22
CA SER A 52 -18.65 -0.67 1.97
C SER A 52 -18.17 0.51 2.80
N ARG A 53 -19.09 1.19 3.50
CA ARG A 53 -18.72 2.28 4.43
C ARG A 53 -17.77 1.82 5.54
N THR A 54 -17.78 0.52 5.87
CA THR A 54 -17.00 -0.07 6.96
C THR A 54 -15.85 -0.95 6.46
N ARG A 55 -15.77 -1.23 5.16
CA ARG A 55 -14.76 -2.12 4.57
C ARG A 55 -14.18 -1.53 3.29
N ASP A 56 -12.87 -1.29 3.30
CA ASP A 56 -12.07 -0.90 2.13
C ASP A 56 -10.65 -1.49 2.28
N TYR A 57 -9.68 -1.08 1.46
CA TYR A 57 -8.32 -1.66 1.47
C TYR A 57 -7.60 -1.61 2.83
N TYR A 58 -7.92 -0.66 3.71
CA TYR A 58 -7.39 -0.68 5.08
C TYR A 58 -7.75 -1.96 5.84
N SER A 59 -8.91 -2.56 5.55
CA SER A 59 -9.40 -3.74 6.27
C SER A 59 -8.49 -4.95 6.08
N TRP A 60 -7.90 -5.14 4.89
CA TRP A 60 -6.97 -6.25 4.69
C TRP A 60 -5.67 -6.05 5.46
N MET A 61 -5.25 -4.80 5.72
CA MET A 61 -4.09 -4.52 6.58
C MET A 61 -4.39 -4.86 8.05
N GLU A 62 -5.62 -4.60 8.51
CA GLU A 62 -6.06 -5.04 9.84
C GLU A 62 -6.12 -6.57 9.94
N ASP A 63 -6.63 -7.23 8.90
CA ASP A 63 -6.71 -8.69 8.85
C ASP A 63 -5.33 -9.34 8.72
N LEU A 64 -4.38 -8.69 8.05
CA LEU A 64 -2.97 -9.10 8.01
C LEU A 64 -2.38 -9.12 9.42
N MET A 65 -2.60 -8.08 10.21
CA MET A 65 -2.14 -8.05 11.61
C MET A 65 -2.74 -9.19 12.44
N LYS A 66 -4.02 -9.51 12.24
CA LYS A 66 -4.66 -10.65 12.94
C LYS A 66 -4.00 -11.97 12.51
N LYS A 67 -3.79 -12.15 11.21
CA LYS A 67 -3.17 -13.34 10.62
C LYS A 67 -1.75 -13.56 11.14
N LEU A 68 -0.90 -12.53 11.11
CA LEU A 68 0.47 -12.59 11.62
C LEU A 68 0.52 -12.96 13.11
N LYS A 69 -0.39 -12.41 13.93
CA LYS A 69 -0.50 -12.77 15.35
C LYS A 69 -0.91 -14.23 15.55
N GLN A 70 -1.89 -14.70 14.79
CA GLN A 70 -2.38 -16.09 14.86
C GLN A 70 -1.27 -17.09 14.50
N GLU A 71 -0.47 -16.76 13.48
CA GLU A 71 0.64 -17.59 13.01
C GLU A 71 1.90 -17.47 13.86
N LYS A 72 1.93 -16.54 14.83
CA LYS A 72 3.15 -16.14 15.57
C LYS A 72 4.29 -15.74 14.62
N SER A 73 3.94 -15.17 13.47
CA SER A 73 4.86 -14.65 12.47
C SER A 73 5.48 -13.32 12.90
N PHE A 74 6.61 -12.96 12.31
CA PHE A 74 7.23 -11.66 12.53
C PHE A 74 6.29 -10.51 12.15
N ILE A 75 6.23 -9.49 13.00
CA ILE A 75 5.46 -8.27 12.77
C ILE A 75 6.43 -7.09 12.87
N HIS A 76 6.56 -6.33 11.79
CA HIS A 76 7.43 -5.16 11.82
C HIS A 76 6.91 -4.12 12.83
N PRO A 77 7.75 -3.60 13.75
CA PRO A 77 7.32 -2.64 14.78
C PRO A 77 6.61 -1.41 14.21
N ASP A 78 7.13 -0.85 13.13
CA ASP A 78 6.50 0.31 12.46
C ASP A 78 5.13 0.00 11.87
N PHE A 79 4.92 -1.20 11.31
CA PHE A 79 3.62 -1.61 10.80
C PHE A 79 2.60 -1.74 11.94
N SER A 80 3.01 -2.36 13.06
CA SER A 80 2.18 -2.45 14.27
C SER A 80 1.87 -1.08 14.87
N ALA A 81 2.86 -0.19 14.93
CA ALA A 81 2.71 1.17 15.43
C ALA A 81 1.78 2.00 14.54
N ALA A 82 1.93 1.90 13.22
CA ALA A 82 1.07 2.55 12.23
C ALA A 82 -0.39 2.13 12.40
N LEU A 83 -0.66 0.81 12.45
CA LEU A 83 -2.02 0.30 12.66
C LEU A 83 -2.63 0.80 13.97
N LYS A 84 -1.85 0.77 15.07
CA LYS A 84 -2.30 1.25 16.38
C LYS A 84 -2.61 2.75 16.34
N SER A 85 -1.77 3.54 15.69
CA SER A 85 -1.94 4.99 15.53
C SER A 85 -3.20 5.31 14.72
N VAL A 86 -3.32 4.74 13.52
CA VAL A 86 -4.47 4.94 12.63
C VAL A 86 -5.79 4.50 13.26
N ARG A 87 -5.80 3.35 13.96
CA ARG A 87 -7.00 2.84 14.64
C ARG A 87 -7.48 3.78 15.76
N LYS A 88 -6.55 4.39 16.49
CA LYS A 88 -6.85 5.29 17.62
C LYS A 88 -7.15 6.72 17.19
N ASN A 89 -6.93 7.07 15.92
CA ASN A 89 -7.19 8.41 15.43
C ASN A 89 -8.69 8.62 15.17
N ASN A 90 -9.35 9.27 16.12
CA ASN A 90 -10.80 9.54 16.07
C ASN A 90 -11.17 10.64 15.07
N SER A 91 -10.22 11.40 14.52
CA SER A 91 -10.52 12.38 13.46
C SER A 91 -10.75 11.72 12.09
N LEU A 92 -10.35 10.45 11.94
CA LEU A 92 -10.55 9.68 10.71
C LEU A 92 -11.92 8.99 10.74
N CYS A 93 -12.94 9.71 10.28
CA CYS A 93 -14.34 9.27 10.35
C CYS A 93 -14.72 8.13 9.38
N ASN A 94 -13.85 7.76 8.43
CA ASN A 94 -14.15 6.71 7.46
C ASN A 94 -12.95 5.78 7.20
N ILE A 95 -13.26 4.55 6.77
CA ILE A 95 -12.29 3.47 6.55
C ILE A 95 -11.27 3.82 5.46
N GLN A 96 -11.67 4.62 4.46
CA GLN A 96 -10.80 5.05 3.38
C GLN A 96 -9.75 6.06 3.88
N GLY A 97 -10.15 7.01 4.72
CA GLY A 97 -9.26 7.97 5.37
C GLY A 97 -8.23 7.28 6.27
N LYS A 98 -8.64 6.21 6.96
CA LYS A 98 -7.71 5.32 7.68
C LYS A 98 -6.69 4.67 6.74
N GLY A 99 -7.14 4.16 5.60
CA GLY A 99 -6.26 3.62 4.57
C GLY A 99 -5.25 4.64 4.05
N ARG A 100 -5.70 5.87 3.76
CA ARG A 100 -4.82 6.96 3.28
C ARG A 100 -3.78 7.35 4.32
N GLN A 101 -4.18 7.47 5.59
CA GLN A 101 -3.26 7.74 6.68
C GLN A 101 -2.25 6.60 6.85
N MET A 102 -2.69 5.35 6.68
CA MET A 102 -1.82 4.18 6.75
C MET A 102 -0.77 4.19 5.64
N ILE A 103 -1.14 4.51 4.39
CA ILE A 103 -0.21 4.68 3.27
C ILE A 103 0.87 5.71 3.63
N ARG A 104 0.46 6.92 4.04
CA ARG A 104 1.39 8.01 4.38
C ARG A 104 2.33 7.64 5.52
N TYR A 105 1.80 7.02 6.58
CA TYR A 105 2.60 6.60 7.73
C TYR A 105 3.66 5.58 7.32
N LEU A 106 3.28 4.57 6.52
CA LEU A 106 4.21 3.54 6.09
C LEU A 106 5.24 4.05 5.08
N LEU A 107 4.88 5.00 4.19
CA LEU A 107 5.85 5.68 3.33
C LEU A 107 6.87 6.48 4.15
N GLN A 108 6.41 7.27 5.12
CA GLN A 108 7.28 8.03 6.03
C GLN A 108 8.27 7.16 6.80
N ARG A 109 7.91 5.91 7.08
CA ARG A 109 8.78 4.96 7.79
C ARG A 109 9.61 4.08 6.85
N GLY A 110 9.39 4.14 5.54
CA GLY A 110 10.02 3.22 4.58
C GLY A 110 9.59 1.76 4.80
N ARG A 111 8.30 1.54 5.09
CA ARG A 111 7.73 0.24 5.48
C ARG A 111 6.43 -0.13 4.76
N LEU A 112 6.11 0.55 3.66
CA LEU A 112 4.93 0.19 2.86
C LEU A 112 5.14 -1.12 2.09
N ASP A 113 6.39 -1.49 1.84
CA ASP A 113 6.80 -2.76 1.26
C ASP A 113 6.42 -3.97 2.14
N PHE A 114 6.51 -3.87 3.46
CA PHE A 114 6.22 -4.96 4.39
C PHE A 114 4.88 -5.67 4.13
N PRO A 115 3.71 -4.98 4.13
CA PRO A 115 2.44 -5.64 3.85
C PRO A 115 2.33 -6.17 2.41
N ILE A 116 2.99 -5.54 1.45
CA ILE A 116 2.97 -5.97 0.03
C ILE A 116 3.81 -7.24 -0.14
N HIS A 117 4.95 -7.33 0.53
CA HIS A 117 5.77 -8.53 0.53
C HIS A 117 5.03 -9.73 1.11
N TYR A 118 4.18 -9.51 2.13
CA TYR A 118 3.31 -10.59 2.60
C TYR A 118 2.33 -11.06 1.51
N MET A 119 1.69 -10.13 0.79
CA MET A 119 0.80 -10.46 -0.34
C MET A 119 1.53 -11.23 -1.44
N GLN A 120 2.76 -10.85 -1.78
CA GLN A 120 3.60 -11.53 -2.78
C GLN A 120 3.87 -13.00 -2.44
N ASN A 121 4.14 -13.29 -1.16
CA ASN A 121 4.50 -14.64 -0.70
C ASN A 121 3.29 -15.49 -0.29
N HIS A 122 2.10 -14.89 -0.17
CA HIS A 122 0.88 -15.55 0.28
C HIS A 122 -0.29 -15.16 -0.64
N PRO A 123 -0.31 -15.63 -1.91
CA PRO A 123 -1.37 -15.30 -2.86
C PRO A 123 -2.78 -15.63 -2.33
N GLN A 124 -2.91 -16.73 -1.59
CA GLN A 124 -4.15 -17.15 -0.91
C GLN A 124 -4.65 -16.15 0.14
N PHE A 125 -3.79 -15.25 0.64
CA PHE A 125 -4.21 -14.16 1.50
C PHE A 125 -4.83 -13.02 0.68
N ALA A 126 -4.23 -12.66 -0.46
CA ALA A 126 -4.75 -11.64 -1.36
C ALA A 126 -6.11 -12.05 -1.97
N GLU A 127 -6.25 -13.30 -2.42
CA GLU A 127 -7.47 -13.86 -3.02
C GLU A 127 -8.72 -13.73 -2.13
N LYS A 128 -8.55 -13.63 -0.81
CA LYS A 128 -9.68 -13.40 0.13
C LYS A 128 -10.33 -12.03 -0.04
N PHE A 129 -9.59 -11.07 -0.60
CA PHE A 129 -10.01 -9.68 -0.73
C PHE A 129 -10.32 -9.29 -2.18
N TYR A 130 -9.76 -10.01 -3.17
CA TYR A 130 -9.85 -9.70 -4.59
C TYR A 130 -10.51 -10.87 -5.35
N GLN A 131 -11.69 -10.65 -5.96
CA GLN A 131 -12.53 -11.71 -6.56
C GLN A 131 -11.88 -12.35 -7.77
N HIS A 132 -11.28 -11.51 -8.61
CA HIS A 132 -10.62 -11.91 -9.84
C HIS A 132 -9.15 -11.52 -9.72
N PRO A 133 -8.24 -12.49 -9.52
CA PRO A 133 -6.80 -12.21 -9.40
C PRO A 133 -6.27 -11.39 -10.58
N THR A 134 -6.82 -11.60 -11.78
CA THR A 134 -6.47 -10.86 -13.00
C THR A 134 -6.86 -9.37 -12.98
N GLU A 135 -7.76 -8.97 -12.10
CA GLU A 135 -8.24 -7.59 -11.96
C GLU A 135 -7.60 -6.85 -10.78
N SER A 136 -6.70 -7.49 -10.03
CA SER A 136 -6.05 -6.88 -8.88
C SER A 136 -4.54 -6.99 -8.98
N VAL A 137 -3.86 -5.87 -8.75
CA VAL A 137 -2.40 -5.89 -8.68
C VAL A 137 -1.89 -6.74 -7.52
N LEU A 138 -2.61 -6.76 -6.39
CA LEU A 138 -2.16 -7.48 -5.20
C LEU A 138 -2.43 -8.99 -5.26
N ALA A 139 -3.38 -9.43 -6.09
CA ALA A 139 -3.66 -10.86 -6.29
C ALA A 139 -3.07 -11.42 -7.59
N HIS A 140 -2.64 -10.58 -8.53
CA HIS A 140 -2.00 -11.04 -9.77
C HIS A 140 -0.52 -11.36 -9.55
N GLU A 141 -0.10 -12.58 -9.90
CA GLU A 141 1.26 -13.12 -9.66
C GLU A 141 2.39 -12.23 -10.20
N ILE A 142 2.27 -11.68 -11.42
CA ILE A 142 3.29 -10.84 -12.05
C ILE A 142 3.19 -9.38 -11.55
N LEU A 143 1.98 -8.82 -11.51
CA LEU A 143 1.80 -7.40 -11.17
C LEU A 143 2.19 -7.11 -9.72
N VAL A 144 1.97 -8.04 -8.79
CA VAL A 144 2.36 -7.87 -7.39
C VAL A 144 3.88 -7.81 -7.24
N GLN A 145 4.64 -8.51 -8.09
CA GLN A 145 6.11 -8.45 -8.11
C GLN A 145 6.63 -7.11 -8.63
N ILE A 146 6.05 -6.62 -9.73
CA ILE A 146 6.36 -5.30 -10.27
C ILE A 146 6.04 -4.21 -9.24
N PHE A 147 4.85 -4.29 -8.65
CA PHE A 147 4.40 -3.30 -7.67
C PHE A 147 5.27 -3.30 -6.41
N GLY A 148 5.57 -4.47 -5.84
CA GLY A 148 6.45 -4.54 -4.67
C GLY A 148 7.87 -4.07 -4.95
N SER A 149 8.38 -4.21 -6.18
CA SER A 149 9.66 -3.64 -6.59
C SER A 149 9.64 -2.11 -6.60
N LEU A 150 8.57 -1.52 -7.14
CA LEU A 150 8.37 -0.07 -7.13
C LEU A 150 8.22 0.47 -5.71
N ILE A 151 7.44 -0.19 -4.85
CA ILE A 151 7.25 0.25 -3.46
C ILE A 151 8.53 0.10 -2.64
N SER A 152 9.31 -0.97 -2.85
CA SER A 152 10.62 -1.12 -2.20
C SER A 152 11.56 0.04 -2.54
N GLU A 153 11.53 0.51 -3.78
CA GLU A 153 12.33 1.67 -4.19
C GLU A 153 11.83 2.97 -3.54
N LEU A 154 10.51 3.19 -3.48
CA LEU A 154 9.95 4.32 -2.72
C LEU A 154 10.33 4.27 -1.25
N CYS A 155 10.37 3.09 -0.61
CA CYS A 155 10.70 2.96 0.80
C CYS A 155 12.16 3.31 1.13
N ARG A 156 13.01 3.50 0.12
CA ARG A 156 14.39 4.02 0.27
C ARG A 156 14.45 5.55 0.21
N MET A 157 13.35 6.22 -0.15
CA MET A 157 13.25 7.67 -0.24
C MET A 157 12.86 8.26 1.12
N THR A 158 13.19 9.53 1.31
CA THR A 158 12.80 10.27 2.51
C THR A 158 11.49 11.01 2.26
N PHE A 159 10.51 10.78 3.13
CA PHE A 159 9.20 11.44 3.16
C PHE A 159 9.04 12.19 4.49
#